data_AF-A0A3D1RCK9-F1
#
_entry.id   AF-A0A3D1RCK9-F1
#
_cell.length_a   1.000
_cell.length_b   1.000
_cell.length_c   1.000
_cell.angle_alpha   90.00
_cell.angle_beta   90.00
_cell.angle_gamma   90.00
#
_symmetry.space_group_name_H-M   'P 1'
#
loop_
_entity.id
_entity.type
_entity.pdbx_description
1 polymer ?
#
loop_
_entity_poly.entity_id
_entity_poly.type
_entity_poly.pdbx_seq_one_letter_code
_entity_poly.pdbx_strand_id
1 'polypeptide(L)'
;MISLLLLGFVLWRNLPGALLCLKPGMTRARKGSEDDKGVDHPLFEQMDAELAPLGFQRLGVHHEKAPLRPAVLSYDYVHLAEQTFGSAFRYGKHVRLYLLTPFHKGGFVLTADHKRYGNERDGYLAGGVPGATPEQLLAAHRRRVERLKEQGLGVDGELSLDARVEAANRWFAGAGVREIRLRHVNAFLISGIGLALIAAVLIGVARSL
;
A
#
# COMPACT_ATOMS: atom_id res chain seq x y z
N MET A 1 -19.49 3.58 -33.04
CA MET A 1 -19.19 2.29 -32.35
C MET A 1 -17.78 2.25 -31.77
N ILE A 2 -16.73 2.50 -32.55
CA ILE A 2 -15.32 2.49 -32.07
C ILE A 2 -15.09 3.43 -30.88
N SER A 3 -15.63 4.65 -30.91
CA SER A 3 -15.49 5.62 -29.81
C SER A 3 -16.11 5.14 -28.48
N LEU A 4 -17.23 4.40 -28.54
CA LEU A 4 -17.87 3.82 -27.35
C LEU A 4 -17.06 2.65 -26.80
N LEU A 5 -16.45 1.83 -27.66
CA LEU A 5 -15.55 0.75 -27.24
C LEU A 5 -14.30 1.31 -26.55
N LEU A 6 -13.72 2.38 -27.09
CA LEU A 6 -12.59 3.07 -26.47
C LEU A 6 -12.98 3.67 -25.12
N LEU A 7 -14.15 4.32 -25.01
CA LEU A 7 -14.64 4.85 -23.74
C LEU A 7 -14.89 3.72 -22.73
N GLY A 8 -15.49 2.60 -23.15
CA GLY A 8 -15.67 1.42 -22.31
C GLY A 8 -14.34 0.86 -21.81
N PHE A 9 -13.33 0.76 -22.66
CA PHE A 9 -11.99 0.32 -22.28
C PHE A 9 -11.32 1.26 -21.28
N VAL A 10 -11.40 2.58 -21.50
CA VAL A 10 -10.87 3.60 -20.58
C VAL A 10 -11.55 3.51 -19.22
N LEU A 11 -12.88 3.34 -19.19
CA LEU A 11 -13.63 3.15 -17.95
C LEU A 11 -13.19 1.88 -17.23
N TRP A 12 -13.15 0.74 -17.92
CA TRP A 12 -12.74 -0.53 -17.34
C TRP A 12 -11.34 -0.46 -16.72
N ARG A 13 -10.38 0.16 -17.41
CA ARG A 13 -9.00 0.30 -16.91
C ARG A 13 -8.88 1.22 -15.69
N ASN A 14 -9.72 2.25 -15.58
CA ASN A 14 -9.67 3.21 -14.48
C ASN A 14 -10.60 2.87 -13.31
N LEU A 15 -11.62 2.02 -13.54
CA LEU A 15 -12.63 1.64 -12.54
C LEU A 15 -12.03 1.15 -11.21
N PRO A 16 -11.00 0.27 -11.17
CA PRO A 16 -10.40 -0.13 -9.89
C PRO A 16 -9.85 1.05 -9.09
N GLY A 17 -9.21 2.01 -9.78
CA GLY A 17 -8.69 3.22 -9.16
C GLY A 17 -9.80 4.16 -8.70
N ALA A 18 -10.84 4.34 -9.51
CA ALA A 18 -12.00 5.15 -9.14
C ALA A 18 -12.69 4.60 -7.87
N LEU A 19 -12.88 3.28 -7.77
CA LEU A 19 -13.40 2.63 -6.56
C LEU A 19 -12.51 2.86 -5.34
N LEU A 20 -11.19 2.75 -5.49
CA LEU A 20 -10.24 3.03 -4.41
C LEU A 20 -10.21 4.50 -4.00
N CYS A 21 -10.46 5.43 -4.93
CA CYS A 21 -10.60 6.84 -4.60
C CYS A 21 -11.87 7.09 -3.76
N LEU A 22 -13.00 6.48 -4.14
CA LEU A 22 -14.26 6.65 -3.41
C LEU A 22 -14.24 5.95 -2.05
N LYS A 23 -13.77 4.70 -2.01
CA LYS A 23 -13.78 3.83 -0.82
C LYS A 23 -12.43 3.12 -0.63
N PRO A 24 -11.41 3.81 -0.11
CA PRO A 24 -10.07 3.23 0.13
C PRO A 24 -10.07 1.94 0.95
N GLY A 25 -10.95 1.85 1.95
CA GLY A 25 -11.12 0.68 2.80
C GLY A 25 -11.69 -0.55 2.09
N MET A 26 -11.85 -0.56 0.77
CA MET A 26 -12.11 -1.78 0.01
C MET A 26 -10.87 -2.68 -0.11
N THR A 27 -9.67 -2.11 0.05
CA THR A 27 -8.46 -2.92 0.16
C THR A 27 -8.44 -3.65 1.49
N ARG A 28 -8.14 -4.94 1.45
CA ARG A 28 -8.01 -5.79 2.62
C ARG A 28 -6.70 -6.55 2.58
N ALA A 29 -6.00 -6.54 3.70
CA ALA A 29 -4.88 -7.43 3.97
C ALA A 29 -5.41 -8.72 4.62
N ARG A 30 -4.87 -9.86 4.23
CA ARG A 30 -5.14 -11.18 4.84
C ARG A 30 -3.83 -11.96 4.92
N LYS A 31 -3.66 -12.75 5.97
CA LYS A 31 -2.57 -13.71 6.07
C LYS A 31 -2.61 -14.67 4.87
N GLY A 32 -1.44 -14.91 4.28
CA GLY A 32 -1.26 -15.91 3.23
C GLY A 32 -0.80 -17.25 3.82
N SER A 33 -0.67 -18.24 2.94
CA SER A 33 -0.02 -19.52 3.22
C SER A 33 1.36 -19.57 2.57
N GLU A 34 2.28 -20.35 3.12
CA GLU A 34 3.56 -20.64 2.46
C GLU A 34 3.37 -21.42 1.16
N ASP A 35 2.27 -22.16 1.04
CA ASP A 35 1.88 -22.89 -0.18
C ASP A 35 1.30 -21.99 -1.28
N ASP A 36 1.13 -20.69 -1.03
CA ASP A 36 0.55 -19.78 -2.01
C ASP A 36 1.46 -19.62 -3.24
N LYS A 37 0.85 -19.58 -4.43
CA LYS A 37 1.60 -19.38 -5.67
C LYS A 37 2.41 -18.07 -5.63
N GLY A 38 3.71 -18.20 -5.86
CA GLY A 38 4.63 -17.05 -5.92
C GLY A 38 5.31 -16.71 -4.59
N VAL A 39 5.09 -17.51 -3.54
CA VAL A 39 5.87 -17.45 -2.30
C VAL A 39 7.33 -17.78 -2.63
N ASP A 40 7.66 -18.91 -3.25
CA ASP A 40 9.05 -19.32 -3.51
C ASP A 40 9.71 -18.60 -4.70
N HIS A 41 10.02 -17.32 -4.54
CA HIS A 41 10.71 -16.53 -5.57
C HIS A 41 12.12 -16.13 -5.09
N PRO A 42 13.20 -16.38 -5.86
CA PRO A 42 14.59 -16.14 -5.43
C PRO A 42 14.90 -14.71 -4.97
N LEU A 43 14.16 -13.73 -5.51
CA LEU A 43 14.30 -12.32 -5.09
C LEU A 43 13.94 -12.09 -3.60
N PHE A 44 13.12 -12.94 -2.99
CA PHE A 44 12.83 -12.85 -1.55
C PHE A 44 13.93 -13.50 -0.70
N GLU A 45 14.66 -14.50 -1.21
CA GLU A 45 15.82 -15.07 -0.52
C GLU A 45 16.93 -14.02 -0.36
N GLN A 46 17.16 -13.20 -1.38
CA GLN A 46 18.09 -12.08 -1.28
C GLN A 46 17.64 -11.07 -0.22
N MET A 47 16.35 -10.74 -0.16
CA MET A 47 15.81 -9.83 0.84
C MET A 47 15.93 -10.40 2.26
N ASP A 48 15.68 -11.71 2.43
CA ASP A 48 15.89 -12.41 3.71
C ASP A 48 17.35 -12.27 4.17
N ALA A 49 18.31 -12.46 3.26
CA ALA A 49 19.75 -12.33 3.54
C ALA A 49 20.18 -10.89 3.88
N GLU A 50 19.58 -9.87 3.25
CA GLU A 50 19.87 -8.46 3.53
C GLU A 50 19.26 -7.99 4.85
N LEU A 51 18.10 -8.52 5.24
CA LEU A 51 17.36 -8.11 6.44
C LEU A 51 17.82 -8.83 7.72
N ALA A 52 18.23 -10.10 7.62
CA ALA A 52 18.70 -10.89 8.76
C ALA A 52 19.84 -10.22 9.57
N PRO A 53 20.94 -9.70 8.97
CA PRO A 53 22.02 -9.05 9.74
C PRO A 53 21.59 -7.74 10.39
N LEU A 54 20.48 -7.14 9.93
CA LEU A 54 19.90 -5.94 10.51
C LEU A 54 18.94 -6.25 11.68
N GLY A 55 18.79 -7.52 12.07
CA GLY A 55 17.96 -7.93 13.21
C GLY A 55 16.48 -8.18 12.87
N PHE A 56 16.12 -8.22 11.59
CA PHE A 56 14.78 -8.61 11.16
C PHE A 56 14.60 -10.13 11.18
N GLN A 57 13.42 -10.57 11.61
CA GLN A 57 12.99 -11.96 11.61
C GLN A 57 11.76 -12.11 10.71
N ARG A 58 11.70 -13.17 9.91
CA ARG A 58 10.57 -13.44 9.03
C ARG A 58 9.35 -13.88 9.84
N LEU A 59 8.20 -13.24 9.58
CA LEU A 59 6.91 -13.56 10.21
C LEU A 59 6.04 -14.47 9.35
N GLY A 60 6.21 -14.40 8.02
CA GLY A 60 5.41 -15.14 7.05
C GLY A 60 5.02 -14.25 5.88
N VAL A 61 3.84 -14.49 5.31
CA VAL A 61 3.34 -13.77 4.13
C VAL A 61 1.93 -13.24 4.33
N HIS A 62 1.60 -12.16 3.62
CA HIS A 62 0.22 -11.66 3.52
C HIS A 62 -0.13 -11.27 2.08
N HIS A 63 -1.42 -11.21 1.82
CA HIS A 63 -2.00 -10.73 0.57
C HIS A 63 -2.76 -9.43 0.79
N GLU A 64 -2.46 -8.43 -0.02
CA GLU A 64 -3.28 -7.22 -0.14
C GLU A 64 -4.18 -7.33 -1.38
N LYS A 65 -5.50 -7.33 -1.18
CA LYS A 65 -6.48 -7.41 -2.26
C LYS A 65 -7.21 -6.09 -2.44
N ALA A 66 -6.85 -5.37 -3.49
CA ALA A 66 -7.61 -4.22 -4.00
C ALA A 66 -8.80 -4.68 -4.88
N PRO A 67 -9.89 -3.90 -4.98
CA PRO A 67 -11.04 -4.25 -5.80
C PRO A 67 -10.65 -4.37 -7.27
N LEU A 68 -11.13 -5.43 -7.94
CA LEU A 68 -10.92 -5.68 -9.37
C LEU A 68 -9.42 -5.75 -9.78
N ARG A 69 -8.52 -5.97 -8.82
CA ARG A 69 -7.08 -6.18 -9.05
C ARG A 69 -6.67 -7.55 -8.53
N PRO A 70 -5.64 -8.20 -9.10
CA PRO A 70 -5.00 -9.36 -8.45
C PRO A 70 -4.53 -9.02 -7.04
N ALA A 71 -4.45 -10.02 -6.16
CA ALA A 71 -3.83 -9.83 -4.85
C ALA A 71 -2.33 -9.59 -5.02
N VAL A 72 -1.77 -8.75 -4.15
CA VAL A 72 -0.32 -8.56 -4.03
C VAL A 72 0.17 -9.36 -2.85
N LEU A 73 1.03 -10.34 -3.10
CA LEU A 73 1.73 -11.10 -2.08
C LEU A 73 2.90 -10.26 -1.55
N SER A 74 3.04 -10.21 -0.23
CA SER A 74 4.18 -9.62 0.46
C SER A 74 4.73 -10.58 1.50
N TYR A 75 6.03 -10.54 1.68
CA TYR A 75 6.76 -11.16 2.78
C TYR A 75 6.85 -10.18 3.93
N ASP A 76 6.50 -10.61 5.14
CA ASP A 76 6.56 -9.78 6.32
C ASP A 76 7.67 -10.20 7.27
N TYR A 77 8.23 -9.19 7.90
CA TYR A 77 9.33 -9.27 8.83
C TYR A 77 9.03 -8.43 10.06
N VAL A 78 9.72 -8.74 11.16
CA VAL A 78 9.68 -7.96 12.39
C VAL A 78 11.08 -7.65 12.87
N HIS A 79 11.30 -6.42 13.31
CA HIS A 79 12.48 -6.04 14.08
C HIS A 79 12.03 -5.78 15.51
N LEU A 80 12.26 -6.75 16.40
CA LEU A 80 11.72 -6.73 17.77
C LEU A 80 12.22 -5.52 18.58
N ALA A 81 13.52 -5.23 18.53
CA ALA A 81 14.09 -4.13 19.31
C ALA A 81 13.61 -2.73 18.85
N GLU A 82 13.30 -2.56 17.57
CA GLU A 82 12.79 -1.31 16.99
C GLU A 82 11.26 -1.29 16.94
N GLN A 83 10.59 -2.35 17.40
CA GLN A 83 9.14 -2.54 17.37
C GLN A 83 8.52 -2.19 15.99
N THR A 84 9.18 -2.65 14.94
CA THR A 84 8.88 -2.24 13.56
C THR A 84 8.65 -3.47 12.69
N PHE A 85 7.69 -3.37 11.78
CA PHE A 85 7.51 -4.37 10.74
C PHE A 85 8.22 -3.97 9.45
N GLY A 86 8.73 -4.96 8.73
CA GLY A 86 9.15 -4.82 7.33
C GLY A 86 8.21 -5.60 6.43
N SER A 87 7.91 -5.08 5.25
CA SER A 87 7.12 -5.79 4.24
C SER A 87 7.76 -5.64 2.86
N ALA A 88 8.12 -6.77 2.27
CA ALA A 88 8.75 -6.87 0.97
C ALA A 88 7.77 -7.42 -0.05
N PHE A 89 7.63 -6.80 -1.22
CA PHE A 89 6.71 -7.26 -2.27
C PHE A 89 7.32 -7.09 -3.66
N ARG A 90 6.89 -7.94 -4.59
CA ARG A 90 7.39 -7.91 -5.96
C ARG A 90 6.83 -6.73 -6.74
N TYR A 91 7.70 -6.02 -7.45
CA TYR A 91 7.35 -4.98 -8.40
C TYR A 91 8.14 -5.14 -9.70
N GLY A 92 7.49 -5.71 -10.72
CA GLY A 92 8.15 -6.04 -11.98
C GLY A 92 9.25 -7.09 -11.76
N LYS A 93 10.50 -6.73 -12.06
CA LYS A 93 11.69 -7.58 -11.89
C LYS A 93 12.45 -7.34 -10.57
N HIS A 94 11.91 -6.50 -9.69
CA HIS A 94 12.56 -6.11 -8.44
C HIS A 94 11.65 -6.40 -7.24
N VAL A 95 12.22 -6.40 -6.05
CA VAL A 95 11.48 -6.38 -4.79
C VAL A 95 11.54 -4.96 -4.23
N ARG A 96 10.45 -4.52 -3.62
CA ARG A 96 10.36 -3.27 -2.88
C ARG A 96 10.12 -3.57 -1.41
N LEU A 97 10.76 -2.80 -0.56
CA LEU A 97 10.64 -2.86 0.89
C LEU A 97 9.97 -1.60 1.42
N TYR A 98 9.08 -1.77 2.39
CA TYR A 98 8.69 -0.69 3.29
C TYR A 98 8.69 -1.14 4.73
N LEU A 99 8.99 -0.20 5.62
CA LEU A 99 8.95 -0.34 7.06
C LEU A 99 7.72 0.37 7.61
N LEU A 100 7.10 -0.23 8.62
CA LEU A 100 5.87 0.23 9.25
C LEU A 100 5.94 0.07 10.77
N THR A 101 5.67 1.14 11.49
CA THR A 101 5.46 1.13 12.94
C THR A 101 4.08 1.70 13.26
N PRO A 102 3.13 0.88 13.74
CA PRO A 102 1.87 1.38 14.27
C PRO A 102 2.08 2.04 15.64
N PHE A 103 1.36 3.12 15.89
CA PHE A 103 1.30 3.81 17.17
C PHE A 103 -0.14 3.74 17.71
N HIS A 104 -0.29 3.94 19.03
CA HIS A 104 -1.59 4.09 19.65
C HIS A 104 -2.41 5.24 19.04
N LYS A 105 -3.72 5.23 19.28
CA LYS A 105 -4.67 6.23 18.73
C LYS A 105 -4.69 6.29 17.20
N GLY A 106 -4.27 5.21 16.53
CA GLY A 106 -4.27 5.11 15.07
C GLY A 106 -3.12 5.85 14.39
N GLY A 107 -2.06 6.18 15.14
CA GLY A 107 -0.85 6.76 14.57
C GLY A 107 -0.04 5.73 13.77
N PHE A 108 0.74 6.20 12.80
CA PHE A 108 1.52 5.33 11.92
C PHE A 108 2.78 6.03 11.39
N VAL A 109 3.90 5.31 11.37
CA VAL A 109 5.07 5.66 10.56
C VAL A 109 5.22 4.67 9.43
N LEU A 110 5.42 5.16 8.21
CA LEU A 110 5.69 4.32 7.03
C LEU A 110 6.85 4.88 6.22
N THR A 111 7.90 4.07 6.03
CA THR A 111 9.08 4.45 5.26
C THR A 111 9.30 3.43 4.14
N ALA A 112 9.30 3.86 2.88
CA ALA A 112 9.44 2.97 1.74
C ALA A 112 10.74 3.22 0.95
N ASP A 113 11.34 2.18 0.37
CA ASP A 113 12.55 2.26 -0.48
C ASP A 113 12.30 2.84 -1.89
N HIS A 114 11.06 3.18 -2.19
CA HIS A 114 10.61 3.64 -3.50
C HIS A 114 9.86 4.96 -3.40
N LYS A 115 9.62 5.59 -4.54
CA LYS A 115 8.85 6.84 -4.61
C LYS A 115 7.46 6.65 -3.98
N ARG A 116 7.23 7.36 -2.90
CA ARG A 116 5.96 7.47 -2.18
C ARG A 116 5.74 8.94 -1.83
N TYR A 117 4.49 9.39 -1.90
CA TYR A 117 4.15 10.75 -1.52
C TYR A 117 4.45 10.95 -0.03
N GLY A 118 5.28 11.95 0.27
CA GLY A 118 5.50 12.40 1.64
C GLY A 118 4.19 12.93 2.23
N ASN A 119 3.84 12.49 3.43
CA ASN A 119 2.63 12.92 4.11
C ASN A 119 2.91 12.95 5.61
N GLU A 120 3.03 14.15 6.16
CA GLU A 120 3.20 14.39 7.58
C GLU A 120 1.93 15.06 8.12
N ARG A 121 1.36 14.48 9.18
CA ARG A 121 0.22 14.99 9.95
C ARG A 121 0.34 14.52 11.39
N ASP A 122 -0.50 15.05 12.26
CA ASP A 122 -0.57 14.65 13.66
C ASP A 122 -0.73 13.12 13.78
N GLY A 123 0.28 12.47 14.35
CA GLY A 123 0.33 11.01 14.50
C GLY A 123 0.59 10.21 13.21
N TYR A 124 0.84 10.83 12.05
CA TYR A 124 1.11 10.11 10.80
C TYR A 124 2.32 10.67 10.04
N LEU A 125 3.34 9.83 9.84
CA LEU A 125 4.50 10.16 9.02
C LEU A 125 4.69 9.08 7.95
N ALA A 126 4.50 9.43 6.68
CA ALA A 126 4.80 8.54 5.57
C ALA A 126 5.72 9.19 4.54
N GLY A 127 6.63 8.42 3.95
CA GLY A 127 7.47 8.91 2.86
C GLY A 127 8.42 7.89 2.26
N GLY A 128 8.82 8.13 1.02
CA GLY A 128 9.80 7.32 0.31
C GLY A 128 11.24 7.79 0.55
N VAL A 129 12.18 6.86 0.45
CA VAL A 129 13.63 7.09 0.34
C VAL A 129 14.11 6.30 -0.89
N PRO A 130 13.88 6.82 -2.11
CA PRO A 130 14.07 6.04 -3.33
C PRO A 130 15.52 5.53 -3.50
N GLY A 131 15.67 4.23 -3.69
CA GLY A 131 16.98 3.60 -3.92
C GLY A 131 17.82 3.39 -2.66
N ALA A 132 17.24 3.61 -1.47
CA ALA A 132 17.91 3.30 -0.21
C ALA A 132 18.15 1.80 -0.05
N THR A 133 19.30 1.45 0.52
CA THR A 133 19.54 0.09 1.02
C THR A 133 18.65 -0.20 2.25
N PRO A 134 18.43 -1.46 2.64
CA PRO A 134 17.66 -1.78 3.85
C PRO A 134 18.19 -1.11 5.13
N GLU A 135 19.50 -0.99 5.27
CA GLU A 135 20.14 -0.29 6.39
C GLU A 135 19.81 1.22 6.40
N GLN A 136 19.95 1.88 5.25
CA GLN A 136 19.62 3.30 5.09
C GLN A 136 18.13 3.55 5.33
N LEU A 137 17.27 2.63 4.88
CA LEU A 137 15.83 2.68 5.08
C LEU A 137 15.48 2.56 6.56
N LEU A 138 16.10 1.61 7.28
CA LEU A 138 15.93 1.43 8.72
C LEU A 138 16.36 2.68 9.49
N ALA A 139 17.53 3.24 9.17
CA ALA A 139 18.01 4.47 9.81
C ALA A 139 17.05 5.65 9.58
N ALA A 140 16.52 5.80 8.37
CA ALA A 140 15.52 6.82 8.06
C ALA A 140 14.19 6.59 8.78
N HIS A 141 13.78 5.34 8.91
CA HIS A 141 12.56 4.96 9.63
C HIS A 141 12.68 5.24 11.13
N ARG A 142 13.80 4.85 11.76
CA ARG A 142 14.07 5.13 13.18
C ARG A 142 13.92 6.61 13.51
N ARG A 143 14.49 7.50 12.70
CA ARG A 143 14.33 8.97 12.89
C ARG A 143 12.88 9.43 12.85
N ARG A 144 12.03 8.82 12.02
CA ARG A 144 10.60 9.16 11.94
C ARG A 144 9.82 8.59 13.13
N VAL A 145 10.16 7.38 13.57
CA VAL A 145 9.59 6.76 14.78
C VAL A 145 9.90 7.61 16.01
N GLU A 146 11.16 8.01 16.21
CA GLU A 146 11.55 8.85 17.34
C GLU A 146 10.83 10.20 17.34
N ARG A 147 10.65 10.85 16.17
CA ARG A 147 9.84 12.07 16.07
C ARG A 147 8.41 11.91 16.60
N LEU A 148 7.74 10.78 16.36
CA LEU A 148 6.39 10.55 16.91
C LEU A 148 6.42 10.19 18.40
N LYS A 149 7.46 9.50 18.88
CA LYS A 149 7.65 9.24 20.31
C LYS A 149 7.88 10.54 21.10
N GLU A 150 8.68 11.46 20.55
CA GLU A 150 8.91 12.80 21.11
C GLU A 150 7.62 13.64 21.19
N GLN A 151 6.64 13.37 20.32
CA GLN A 151 5.28 13.95 20.39
C GLN A 151 4.37 13.26 21.43
N GLY A 152 4.90 12.31 22.20
CA GLY A 152 4.19 11.60 23.26
C GLY A 152 3.34 10.42 22.80
N LEU A 153 3.49 9.94 21.55
CA LEU A 153 2.81 8.74 21.09
C LEU A 153 3.60 7.48 21.45
N GLY A 154 2.91 6.48 22.02
CA GLY A 154 3.45 5.14 22.25
C GLY A 154 3.27 4.22 21.03
N VAL A 155 4.24 3.34 20.79
CA VAL A 155 4.18 2.29 19.76
C VAL A 155 3.19 1.22 20.18
N ASP A 156 2.43 0.70 19.21
CA ASP A 156 1.48 -0.40 19.44
C ASP A 156 2.25 -1.73 19.59
N GLY A 157 1.96 -2.50 20.64
CA GLY A 157 2.91 -3.47 21.21
C GLY A 157 2.88 -4.89 20.65
N GLU A 158 1.85 -5.29 19.89
CA GLU A 158 1.80 -6.65 19.35
C GLU A 158 2.62 -6.78 18.06
N LEU A 159 3.56 -7.73 18.05
CA LEU A 159 4.56 -7.91 17.00
C LEU A 159 4.43 -9.29 16.31
N SER A 160 3.20 -9.66 15.96
CA SER A 160 2.85 -10.91 15.26
C SER A 160 2.49 -10.66 13.79
N LEU A 161 2.42 -11.73 12.97
CA LEU A 161 1.90 -11.62 11.60
C LEU A 161 0.44 -11.14 11.57
N ASP A 162 -0.37 -11.58 12.53
CA ASP A 162 -1.77 -11.17 12.62
C ASP A 162 -1.88 -9.69 12.99
N ALA A 163 -1.07 -9.21 13.94
CA ALA A 163 -0.97 -7.80 14.27
C ALA A 163 -0.49 -6.96 13.07
N ARG A 164 0.44 -7.47 12.27
CA ARG A 164 0.89 -6.82 11.03
C ARG A 164 -0.25 -6.71 10.02
N VAL A 165 -1.01 -7.78 9.80
CA VAL A 165 -2.17 -7.79 8.88
C VAL A 165 -3.26 -6.83 9.38
N GLU A 166 -3.53 -6.81 10.68
CA GLU A 166 -4.46 -5.88 11.31
C GLU A 166 -4.00 -4.43 11.15
N ALA A 167 -2.71 -4.15 11.36
CA ALA A 167 -2.13 -2.82 11.15
C ALA A 167 -2.33 -2.31 9.72
N ALA A 168 -2.16 -3.17 8.70
CA ALA A 168 -2.48 -2.79 7.31
C ALA A 168 -3.98 -2.49 7.14
N ASN A 169 -4.87 -3.32 7.69
CA ASN A 169 -6.31 -3.09 7.59
C ASN A 169 -6.74 -1.78 8.28
N ARG A 170 -6.18 -1.47 9.46
CA ARG A 170 -6.36 -0.17 10.14
C ARG A 170 -5.84 0.98 9.30
N TRP A 171 -4.68 0.82 8.65
CA TRP A 171 -4.14 1.85 7.75
C TRP A 171 -5.06 2.12 6.55
N PHE A 172 -5.55 1.07 5.86
CA PHE A 172 -6.49 1.20 4.74
C PHE A 172 -7.82 1.87 5.13
N ALA A 173 -8.28 1.64 6.37
CA ALA A 173 -9.51 2.21 6.91
C ALA A 173 -9.33 3.60 7.55
N GLY A 174 -8.10 3.99 7.90
CA GLY A 174 -7.78 5.20 8.67
C GLY A 174 -6.70 6.05 8.01
N ALA A 175 -5.49 6.06 8.57
CA ALA A 175 -4.41 6.98 8.22
C ALA A 175 -4.07 7.01 6.71
N GLY A 176 -4.21 5.87 6.02
CA GLY A 176 -3.92 5.72 4.59
C GLY A 176 -5.00 6.28 3.66
N VAL A 177 -6.22 6.56 4.15
CA VAL A 177 -7.37 6.96 3.32
C VAL A 177 -7.04 8.13 2.39
N ARG A 178 -6.46 9.22 2.93
CA ARG A 178 -6.14 10.40 2.10
C ARG A 178 -5.02 10.08 1.10
N GLU A 179 -4.05 9.25 1.46
CA GLU A 179 -2.97 8.88 0.53
C GLU A 179 -3.50 8.06 -0.65
N ILE A 180 -4.36 7.08 -0.39
CA ILE A 180 -5.00 6.24 -1.42
C ILE A 180 -5.86 7.09 -2.34
N ARG A 181 -6.63 8.04 -1.79
CA ARG A 181 -7.41 9.00 -2.58
C ARG A 181 -6.55 9.80 -3.53
N LEU A 182 -5.49 10.43 -3.02
CA LEU A 182 -4.59 11.24 -3.85
C LEU A 182 -3.90 10.40 -4.93
N ARG A 183 -3.51 9.16 -4.62
CA ARG A 183 -2.92 8.24 -5.60
C ARG A 183 -3.87 7.89 -6.74
N HIS A 184 -5.18 7.89 -6.49
CA HIS A 184 -6.19 7.42 -7.44
C HIS A 184 -7.15 8.50 -7.94
N VAL A 185 -6.92 9.78 -7.60
CA VAL A 185 -7.78 10.90 -8.03
C VAL A 185 -7.86 11.01 -9.55
N ASN A 186 -6.76 10.80 -10.27
CA ASN A 186 -6.76 10.85 -11.73
C ASN A 186 -7.63 9.75 -12.34
N ALA A 187 -7.58 8.53 -11.80
CA ALA A 187 -8.44 7.43 -12.26
C ALA A 187 -9.92 7.77 -12.04
N PHE A 188 -10.26 8.36 -10.90
CA PHE A 188 -11.60 8.84 -10.62
C PHE A 188 -12.07 9.92 -11.61
N LEU A 189 -11.24 10.95 -11.85
CA LEU A 189 -11.57 12.03 -12.79
C LEU A 189 -11.76 11.53 -14.22
N ILE A 190 -10.86 10.66 -14.71
CA ILE A 190 -10.96 10.06 -16.03
C ILE A 190 -12.22 9.20 -16.14
N SER A 191 -12.55 8.43 -15.11
CA SER A 191 -13.80 7.67 -15.07
C SER A 191 -15.03 8.58 -15.13
N GLY A 192 -15.03 9.70 -14.41
CA GLY A 192 -16.13 10.68 -14.46
C GLY A 192 -16.32 11.29 -15.85
N ILE A 193 -15.23 11.72 -16.49
CA ILE A 193 -15.27 12.26 -17.87
C ILE A 193 -15.78 11.20 -18.85
N GLY A 194 -15.29 9.97 -18.76
CA GLY A 194 -15.73 8.88 -19.64
C GLY A 194 -17.23 8.59 -19.51
N LEU A 195 -17.76 8.58 -18.29
CA LEU A 195 -19.20 8.38 -18.05
C LEU A 195 -20.03 9.54 -18.61
N ALA A 196 -19.60 10.79 -18.43
CA ALA A 196 -20.29 11.95 -18.97
C ALA A 196 -20.34 11.92 -20.52
N LEU A 197 -19.25 11.52 -21.17
CA LEU A 197 -19.21 11.38 -22.63
C LEU A 197 -20.14 10.28 -23.14
N ILE A 198 -20.18 9.12 -22.47
CA ILE A 198 -21.12 8.05 -22.82
C ILE A 198 -22.56 8.56 -22.68
N ALA A 199 -22.90 9.22 -21.56
CA ALA A 199 -24.23 9.77 -21.35
C ALA A 199 -24.61 10.79 -22.44
N ALA A 200 -23.69 11.70 -22.79
CA ALA A 200 -23.92 12.68 -23.87
C ALA A 200 -24.19 12.01 -25.21
N VAL A 201 -23.43 10.96 -25.57
CA VAL A 201 -23.67 10.20 -26.81
C VAL A 201 -25.03 9.51 -26.78
N LEU A 202 -25.39 8.85 -25.67
CA LEU A 202 -26.68 8.17 -25.53
C LEU A 202 -27.86 9.14 -25.62
N ILE A 203 -27.78 10.31 -24.98
CA ILE A 203 -28.79 11.36 -25.06
C ILE A 203 -28.89 11.90 -26.51
N GLY A 204 -27.76 12.09 -27.19
CA GLY A 204 -27.74 12.52 -28.58
C GLY A 204 -28.44 11.53 -29.50
N VAL A 205 -28.14 10.23 -29.36
CA VAL A 205 -28.79 9.16 -30.13
C VAL A 205 -30.30 9.12 -29.85
N ALA A 206 -30.69 9.18 -28.58
CA ALA A 206 -32.11 9.13 -28.18
C ALA A 206 -32.92 10.32 -28.71
N ARG A 207 -32.30 11.48 -28.92
CA ARG A 207 -32.94 12.66 -29.52
C ARG A 207 -33.03 12.63 -31.05
N SER A 208 -32.23 11.77 -31.68
CA SER A 208 -32.19 11.60 -33.14
C SER A 208 -33.05 10.44 -33.66
N LEU A 209 -33.66 9.69 -32.74
CA LEU A 209 -34.65 8.64 -32.99
C LEU A 209 -36.06 9.20 -32.78
#